data_AF-A0A2V2GGK4-F1
#
_entry.id   AF-A0A2V2GGK4-F1
#
_cell.length_a   1.000
_cell.length_b   1.000
_cell.length_c   1.000
_cell.angle_alpha   90.00
_cell.angle_beta   90.00
_cell.angle_gamma   90.00
#
_symmetry.space_group_name_H-M   'P 1'
#
loop_
_entity.id
_entity.type
_entity.pdbx_description
1 polymer ?
#
loop_
_entity_poly.entity_id
_entity_poly.type
_entity_poly.pdbx_seq_one_letter_code
_entity_poly.pdbx_strand_id
1 'polypeptide(L)'
;MLFDFEKFEDIAASVYPETPYSFEESMSVFKYFFSKYEQVMGYPHPPIKANQIVRICQKMPFISCEEKGGSIADVDADEYPAMIDRYFKTEFRNCNYRINHLFAGRIREIKFYEELY
;
A
#
# COMPACT_ATOMS: atom_id res chain seq x y z
N MET A 1 0.02 -4.04 -16.94
CA MET A 1 0.25 -2.82 -16.13
C MET A 1 1.03 -1.86 -17.00
N LEU A 2 0.61 -0.60 -17.07
CA LEU A 2 1.28 0.47 -17.82
C LEU A 2 2.40 1.13 -17.00
N PHE A 3 2.26 1.14 -15.68
CA PHE A 3 3.28 1.53 -14.74
C PHE A 3 4.50 0.61 -14.85
N ASP A 4 5.67 1.22 -14.87
CA ASP A 4 6.96 0.53 -14.96
C ASP A 4 7.30 -0.12 -13.61
N PHE A 5 6.69 -1.29 -13.38
CA PHE A 5 6.81 -2.02 -12.12
C PHE A 5 8.19 -2.63 -11.94
N GLU A 6 8.85 -3.08 -13.01
CA GLU A 6 10.20 -3.64 -12.96
C GLU A 6 11.19 -2.61 -12.41
N LYS A 7 11.18 -1.39 -12.96
CA LYS A 7 12.01 -0.30 -12.45
C LYS A 7 11.66 0.09 -11.01
N PHE A 8 10.37 0.06 -10.67
CA PHE A 8 9.94 0.31 -9.30
C PHE A 8 10.48 -0.74 -8.33
N GLU A 9 10.41 -2.02 -8.72
CA GLU A 9 10.86 -3.17 -7.94
C GLU A 9 12.38 -3.12 -7.72
N ASP A 10 13.16 -2.76 -8.74
CA ASP A 10 14.61 -2.54 -8.62
C ASP A 10 14.95 -1.46 -7.57
N ILE A 11 14.23 -0.34 -7.62
CA ILE A 11 14.41 0.74 -6.64
C ILE A 11 13.99 0.25 -5.25
N ALA A 12 12.85 -0.42 -5.14
CA ALA A 12 12.32 -0.92 -3.87
C ALA A 12 13.28 -1.94 -3.22
N ALA A 13 13.87 -2.84 -4.00
CA ALA A 13 14.86 -3.81 -3.52
C ALA A 13 16.08 -3.11 -2.92
N SER A 14 16.54 -2.01 -3.53
CA SER A 14 17.71 -1.25 -3.05
C SER A 14 17.48 -0.49 -1.73
N VAL A 15 16.22 -0.24 -1.35
CA VAL A 15 15.86 0.55 -0.16
C VAL A 15 14.94 -0.20 0.81
N TYR A 16 14.79 -1.52 0.64
CA TYR A 16 13.81 -2.28 1.42
C TYR A 16 14.15 -2.22 2.91
N PRO A 17 13.23 -1.74 3.77
CA PRO A 17 13.48 -1.63 5.20
C PRO A 17 13.29 -2.96 5.92
N GLU A 18 13.80 -3.02 7.14
CA GLU A 18 13.37 -4.03 8.11
C GLU A 18 11.90 -3.83 8.46
N THR A 19 11.09 -4.87 8.27
CA THR A 19 9.65 -4.89 8.48
C THR A 19 9.19 -6.36 8.60
N PRO A 20 8.06 -6.68 9.27
CA PRO A 20 7.56 -8.05 9.36
C PRO A 20 7.30 -8.75 8.02
N TYR A 21 7.04 -8.00 6.95
CA TYR A 21 6.82 -8.58 5.62
C TYR A 21 8.14 -8.92 4.91
N SER A 22 8.13 -10.01 4.16
CA SER A 22 9.09 -10.26 3.10
C SER A 22 8.98 -9.23 1.98
N PHE A 23 10.06 -9.08 1.20
CA PHE A 23 10.06 -8.21 0.03
C PHE A 23 8.94 -8.57 -0.95
N GLU A 24 8.74 -9.87 -1.20
CA GLU A 24 7.73 -10.39 -2.12
C GLU A 24 6.30 -10.05 -1.67
N GLU A 25 6.02 -10.19 -0.37
CA GLU A 25 4.73 -9.80 0.21
C GLU A 25 4.46 -8.30 0.00
N SER A 26 5.42 -7.44 0.33
CA SER A 26 5.28 -6.00 0.09
C SER A 26 5.06 -5.68 -1.39
N MET A 27 5.83 -6.31 -2.29
CA MET A 27 5.70 -6.09 -3.74
C MET A 27 4.36 -6.57 -4.27
N SER A 28 3.80 -7.66 -3.72
CA SER A 28 2.47 -8.14 -4.10
C SER A 28 1.39 -7.09 -3.83
N VAL A 29 1.46 -6.39 -2.68
CA VAL A 29 0.54 -5.31 -2.31
C VAL A 29 0.70 -4.10 -3.23
N PHE A 30 1.94 -3.66 -3.50
CA PHE A 30 2.18 -2.57 -4.46
C PHE A 30 1.66 -2.91 -5.86
N LYS A 31 1.94 -4.13 -6.34
CA LYS A 31 1.53 -4.59 -7.66
C LYS A 31 0.02 -4.62 -7.79
N TYR A 32 -0.68 -5.10 -6.77
CA TYR A 32 -2.14 -5.08 -6.75
C TYR A 32 -2.67 -3.65 -6.75
N PHE A 33 -2.12 -2.78 -5.89
CA PHE A 33 -2.53 -1.38 -5.81
C PHE A 33 -2.38 -0.66 -7.15
N PHE A 34 -1.21 -0.73 -7.79
CA PHE A 34 -0.98 -0.04 -9.06
C PHE A 34 -1.83 -0.60 -10.19
N SER A 35 -2.06 -1.92 -10.22
CA SER A 35 -2.98 -2.54 -11.18
C SER A 35 -4.41 -2.02 -10.99
N LYS A 36 -4.89 -1.96 -9.74
CA LYS A 36 -6.24 -1.48 -9.45
C LYS A 36 -6.40 0.00 -9.74
N TYR A 37 -5.39 0.81 -9.39
CA TYR A 37 -5.35 2.22 -9.72
C TYR A 37 -5.49 2.45 -11.23
N GLU A 38 -4.73 1.72 -12.05
CA GLU A 38 -4.83 1.82 -13.51
C GLU A 38 -6.21 1.44 -14.05
N GLN A 39 -6.79 0.37 -13.53
CA GLN A 39 -8.14 -0.07 -13.93
C GLN A 39 -9.20 1.00 -13.63
N VAL A 40 -9.10 1.68 -12.48
CA VAL A 40 -10.09 2.66 -12.04
C VAL A 40 -9.86 4.04 -12.68
N MET A 41 -8.61 4.47 -12.80
CA MET A 41 -8.26 5.82 -13.25
C MET A 41 -8.04 5.91 -14.77
N GLY A 42 -7.76 4.79 -15.44
CA GLY A 42 -7.48 4.73 -16.88
C GLY A 42 -6.07 5.19 -17.27
N TYR A 43 -5.19 5.48 -16.32
CA TYR A 43 -3.80 5.90 -16.54
C TYR A 43 -2.88 5.39 -15.40
N PRO A 44 -1.56 5.23 -15.65
CA PRO A 44 -0.63 4.69 -14.65
C PRO A 44 -0.50 5.58 -13.41
N HIS A 45 -0.24 4.95 -12.27
CA HIS A 45 0.06 5.67 -11.04
C HIS A 45 1.34 6.51 -11.20
N PRO A 46 1.42 7.76 -10.71
CA PRO A 46 2.65 8.55 -10.79
C PRO A 46 3.78 7.93 -9.96
N PRO A 47 5.04 7.87 -10.45
CA PRO A 47 6.16 7.30 -9.70
C PRO A 47 6.29 7.89 -8.29
N ILE A 48 6.58 7.02 -7.32
CA ILE A 48 6.84 7.42 -5.93
C ILE A 48 8.34 7.41 -5.63
N LYS A 49 8.75 8.29 -4.72
CA LYS A 49 10.17 8.43 -4.33
C LYS A 49 10.59 7.27 -3.42
N ALA A 50 11.87 6.91 -3.44
CA ALA A 50 12.44 5.85 -2.60
C ALA A 50 12.08 6.00 -1.11
N ASN A 51 12.16 7.21 -0.55
CA ASN A 51 11.78 7.46 0.85
C ASN A 51 10.28 7.22 1.14
N GLN A 52 9.41 7.30 0.13
CA GLN A 52 7.99 6.96 0.27
C GLN A 52 7.81 5.45 0.27
N ILE A 53 8.56 4.72 -0.57
CA ILE A 53 8.57 3.25 -0.58
C ILE A 53 8.91 2.73 0.80
N VAL A 54 10.04 3.19 1.38
CA VAL A 54 10.47 2.82 2.74
C VAL A 54 9.37 3.04 3.76
N ARG A 55 8.76 4.23 3.76
CA ARG A 55 7.70 4.58 4.70
C ARG A 55 6.44 3.74 4.53
N ILE A 56 6.10 3.36 3.30
CA ILE A 56 4.94 2.52 3.03
C ILE A 56 5.22 1.09 3.51
N CYS A 57 6.38 0.50 3.17
CA CYS A 57 6.75 -0.86 3.62
C CYS A 57 6.81 -0.97 5.15
N GLN A 58 7.31 0.05 5.85
CA GLN A 58 7.33 0.08 7.32
C GLN A 58 5.95 0.19 7.95
N LYS A 59 5.00 0.82 7.24
CA LYS A 59 3.64 0.95 7.73
C LYS A 59 2.83 -0.29 7.42
N MET A 60 3.02 -0.88 6.25
CA MET A 60 2.16 -1.89 5.64
C MET A 60 1.66 -2.97 6.62
N PRO A 61 2.50 -3.57 7.47
CA PRO A 61 2.04 -4.65 8.34
C PRO A 61 1.17 -4.21 9.52
N PHE A 62 1.24 -2.95 9.95
CA PHE A 62 0.63 -2.50 11.21
C PHE A 62 -0.60 -1.66 10.96
N ILE A 63 -1.68 -1.77 11.72
CA ILE A 63 -2.87 -0.92 11.58
C ILE A 63 -2.66 0.41 12.31
N SER A 64 -2.23 0.33 13.56
CA SER A 64 -1.93 1.49 14.40
C SER A 64 -0.49 1.97 14.13
N CYS A 65 -0.30 3.27 13.94
CA CYS A 65 1.04 3.86 13.89
C CYS A 65 1.57 4.22 15.30
N GLU A 66 0.82 3.90 16.37
CA GLU A 66 1.14 4.26 17.75
C GLU A 66 2.13 3.27 18.36
N GLU A 67 2.03 1.99 18.01
CA GLU A 67 3.01 0.96 18.40
C GLU A 67 4.10 0.80 17.32
N LYS A 68 5.01 1.77 17.27
CA LYS A 68 6.25 1.60 16.51
C LYS A 68 7.12 0.54 17.19
N GLY A 69 7.08 -0.69 16.69
CA GLY A 69 7.97 -1.76 17.15
C GLY A 69 7.34 -3.13 17.34
N GLY A 70 6.08 -3.33 16.92
CA GLY A 70 5.51 -4.68 16.85
C GLY A 70 6.37 -5.58 15.96
N SER A 71 6.75 -6.76 16.45
CA SER A 71 7.43 -7.79 15.65
C SER A 71 6.44 -8.66 14.87
N ILE A 72 5.14 -8.48 15.10
CA ILE A 72 4.05 -9.26 14.51
C ILE A 72 3.21 -8.30 13.66
N ALA A 73 2.85 -8.74 12.46
CA ALA A 73 1.96 -7.99 11.57
C ALA A 73 0.52 -7.99 12.12
N ASP A 74 -0.13 -6.83 12.08
CA ASP A 74 -1.56 -6.68 12.39
C ASP A 74 -2.45 -7.04 11.19
N VAL A 75 -1.91 -6.90 9.97
CA VAL A 75 -2.56 -7.18 8.70
C VAL A 75 -1.67 -8.12 7.92
N ASP A 76 -2.22 -9.18 7.34
CA ASP A 76 -1.49 -10.05 6.42
C ASP A 76 -1.50 -9.49 5.00
N ALA A 77 -0.46 -9.80 4.21
CA ALA A 77 -0.30 -9.22 2.88
C ALA A 77 -1.42 -9.63 1.90
N ASP A 78 -2.06 -10.78 2.13
CA ASP A 78 -3.17 -11.31 1.34
C ASP A 78 -4.53 -10.69 1.68
N GLU A 79 -4.63 -9.94 2.77
CA GLU A 79 -5.83 -9.15 3.13
C GLU A 79 -5.90 -7.82 2.36
N TYR A 80 -4.76 -7.30 1.91
CA TYR A 80 -4.66 -6.01 1.21
C TYR A 80 -5.51 -5.90 -0.07
N PRO A 81 -5.62 -6.94 -0.94
CA PRO A 81 -6.49 -6.88 -2.11
C PRO A 81 -7.93 -6.44 -1.80
N ALA A 82 -8.56 -6.99 -0.75
CA ALA A 82 -9.91 -6.62 -0.35
C ALA A 82 -9.98 -5.16 0.13
N MET A 83 -9.03 -4.75 0.99
CA MET A 83 -8.93 -3.38 1.49
C MET A 83 -8.72 -2.36 0.36
N ILE A 84 -7.86 -2.69 -0.62
CA ILE A 84 -7.59 -1.86 -1.80
C ILE A 84 -8.85 -1.73 -2.66
N ASP A 85 -9.56 -2.83 -2.89
CA ASP A 85 -10.80 -2.82 -3.66
C ASP A 85 -11.87 -1.93 -3.04
N ARG A 86 -12.05 -1.98 -1.72
CA ARG A 86 -12.97 -1.05 -1.04
C ARG A 86 -12.48 0.38 -1.01
N TYR A 87 -11.18 0.60 -0.86
CA TYR A 87 -10.58 1.92 -0.95
C TYR A 87 -10.94 2.61 -2.27
N PHE A 88 -10.84 1.92 -3.40
CA PHE A 88 -11.21 2.48 -4.71
C PHE A 88 -12.72 2.60 -4.94
N LYS A 89 -13.55 1.83 -4.23
CA LYS A 89 -15.02 2.01 -4.24
C LYS A 89 -15.49 3.18 -3.37
N THR A 90 -14.65 3.66 -2.46
CA THR A 90 -15.00 4.75 -1.54
C THR A 90 -14.83 6.10 -2.22
N GLU A 91 -15.89 6.91 -2.26
CA GLU A 91 -15.78 8.26 -2.80
C GLU A 91 -15.12 9.21 -1.78
N PHE A 92 -13.93 9.69 -2.11
CA PHE A 92 -13.25 10.73 -1.35
C PHE A 92 -13.34 12.08 -2.07
N ARG A 93 -13.71 13.13 -1.33
CA ARG A 93 -13.77 14.50 -1.87
C ARG A 93 -12.36 14.99 -2.25
N ASN A 94 -12.18 15.42 -3.51
CA ASN A 94 -10.92 15.95 -4.05
C ASN A 94 -9.70 15.01 -3.88
N CYS A 95 -9.91 13.70 -3.98
CA CYS A 95 -8.82 12.72 -3.85
C CYS A 95 -8.29 12.27 -5.21
N ASN A 96 -6.98 12.08 -5.29
CA ASN A 96 -6.29 11.54 -6.46
C ASN A 96 -5.98 10.04 -6.34
N TYR A 97 -6.52 9.38 -5.30
CA TYR A 97 -6.38 7.96 -4.99
C TYR A 97 -4.95 7.41 -5.01
N ARG A 98 -3.93 8.25 -4.82
CA ARG A 98 -2.55 7.80 -4.82
C ARG A 98 -2.28 6.87 -3.64
N ILE A 99 -1.36 5.93 -3.80
CA ILE A 99 -1.00 4.97 -2.73
C ILE A 99 -0.65 5.64 -1.40
N ASN A 100 0.04 6.80 -1.43
CA ASN A 100 0.35 7.55 -0.22
C ASN A 100 -0.91 7.95 0.59
N HIS A 101 -2.06 8.13 -0.06
CA HIS A 101 -3.32 8.45 0.62
C HIS A 101 -3.86 7.24 1.39
N LEU A 102 -3.80 6.04 0.82
CA LEU A 102 -4.14 4.80 1.54
C LEU A 102 -3.27 4.63 2.80
N PHE A 103 -1.97 4.89 2.68
CA PHE A 103 -1.00 4.78 3.78
C PHE A 103 -0.82 6.08 4.61
N ALA A 104 -1.71 7.06 4.43
CA ALA A 104 -1.73 8.29 5.23
C ALA A 104 -2.86 8.24 6.28
N GLY A 105 -2.51 8.61 7.52
CA GLY A 105 -3.48 8.76 8.61
C GLY A 105 -4.23 7.47 8.94
N ARG A 106 -5.54 7.61 9.20
CA ARG A 106 -6.44 6.54 9.65
C ARG A 106 -7.21 5.85 8.53
N ILE A 107 -6.93 6.17 7.26
CA ILE A 107 -7.73 5.64 6.13
C ILE A 107 -7.64 4.12 6.08
N ARG A 108 -6.43 3.58 6.21
CA ARG A 108 -6.22 2.14 6.30
C ARG A 108 -6.85 1.52 7.55
N GLU A 109 -6.75 2.18 8.70
CA GLU A 109 -7.40 1.73 9.95
C GLU A 109 -8.92 1.60 9.76
N ILE A 110 -9.55 2.62 9.18
CA ILE A 110 -10.99 2.61 8.87
C ILE A 110 -11.33 1.49 7.88
N LYS A 111 -10.52 1.27 6.83
CA LYS A 111 -10.79 0.24 5.82
C LYS A 111 -10.57 -1.18 6.34
N PHE A 112 -9.64 -1.38 7.27
CA PHE A 112 -9.48 -2.66 7.96
C PHE A 112 -10.74 -3.03 8.74
N TYR A 113 -11.23 -2.13 9.60
CA TYR A 113 -12.45 -2.34 10.39
C TYR A 113 -13.74 -2.39 9.57
N GLU A 114 -13.72 -1.93 8.32
CA GLU A 114 -14.87 -1.97 7.43
C GLU A 114 -14.98 -3.29 6.65
N GLU A 115 -13.86 -3.97 6.39
CA GLU A 115 -13.80 -5.20 5.56
C GLU A 115 -13.64 -6.48 6.37
N LEU A 116 -12.86 -6.44 7.45
CA LEU A 116 -12.46 -7.65 8.19
C LEU A 116 -13.26 -7.85 9.49
N TYR A 117 -14.11 -6.88 9.84
CA TYR A 117 -15.02 -6.88 11.00
C TYR A 117 -16.34 -6.19 10.65
#